data_AF-A0A560WIT9-F1
#
_entry.id   AF-A0A560WIT9-F1
#
_cell.length_a   1.000
_cell.length_b   1.000
_cell.length_c   1.000
_cell.angle_alpha   90.00
_cell.angle_beta   90.00
_cell.angle_gamma   90.00
#
_symmetry.space_group_name_H-M   'P 1'
#
loop_
_entity.id
_entity.type
_entity.pdbx_description
1 polymer ?
#
loop_
_entity_poly.entity_id
_entity_poly.type
_entity_poly.pdbx_seq_one_letter_code
_entity_poly.pdbx_strand_id
1 'polypeptide(L)'
;MSPRRGRSDRRTKRLVGIVGVVVAVGIGGWFAGSEMQSPADAATSRRPPEAGPVTVAVERQKLTATVITQGTVEYGEPQAVALAGPVGPSGSPGAEGDAAQLVTKLPAEDAELKEGGVLMHISGRPVMVLRGTVPMYRTLGPGSSGEDVEQLQQALRRIGFDPGGVTGDYRQGTAAAVERWYASKGFTAQSPGSADEQQLAELEAAVTTAQLALMELREGDGSSEGGDGAEGEGPGSQATRSLRLGAAEKELQRANKALSAFKDGYGTKVPAGEVVFLPELPVRVDEVKARLGQAPDGPVATVTSSDLVVKAVVPGMDAATLRAGMTAQLRTMDGTEVRGVVSRLGDGDGKKEEDTDGVEGGAGPDDGAAQSGAGSGGVVPVPVEITLPDPGPLRQQSGASVKVTVEVGTSRGAVLTVPSAAVRTSADGQARVRVERDGHITDVPVTVGLSAAGLVEVEPDGAALSEQDRVVVGK
;
A
#
# COMPACT_ATOMS: atom_id res chain seq x y z
N MET A 1 -136.15 -52.62 -39.15
CA MET A 1 -135.67 -52.53 -37.76
C MET A 1 -134.65 -51.40 -37.65
N SER A 2 -135.06 -50.23 -37.15
CA SER A 2 -134.17 -49.31 -36.42
C SER A 2 -134.17 -49.76 -34.94
N PRO A 3 -133.20 -49.41 -34.07
CA PRO A 3 -132.50 -48.12 -33.91
C PRO A 3 -130.96 -48.31 -33.66
N ARG A 4 -130.06 -47.37 -33.28
CA ARG A 4 -130.13 -46.08 -32.56
C ARG A 4 -128.78 -45.33 -32.67
N ARG A 5 -128.83 -43.99 -32.67
CA ARG A 5 -127.73 -42.99 -32.66
C ARG A 5 -127.14 -42.75 -31.25
N GLY A 6 -125.88 -42.29 -31.18
CA GLY A 6 -125.29 -41.43 -30.11
C GLY A 6 -123.80 -41.15 -30.43
N ARG A 7 -123.30 -39.94 -30.79
CA ARG A 7 -123.18 -38.61 -30.16
C ARG A 7 -122.06 -38.50 -29.09
N SER A 8 -120.81 -38.23 -29.52
CA SER A 8 -119.71 -37.77 -28.63
C SER A 8 -118.48 -37.14 -29.35
N ASP A 9 -118.63 -36.06 -30.14
CA ASP A 9 -117.50 -35.52 -30.96
C ASP A 9 -117.07 -34.06 -30.63
N ARG A 10 -117.42 -33.53 -29.45
CA ARG A 10 -117.09 -32.12 -29.07
C ARG A 10 -116.05 -31.94 -27.97
N ARG A 11 -115.74 -32.98 -27.16
CA ARG A 11 -114.74 -32.86 -26.08
C ARG A 11 -113.31 -33.09 -26.58
N THR A 12 -113.12 -33.98 -27.55
CA THR A 12 -111.80 -34.32 -28.11
C THR A 12 -111.18 -33.17 -28.91
N LYS A 13 -112.01 -32.37 -29.61
CA LYS A 13 -111.55 -31.23 -30.41
C LYS A 13 -111.06 -30.03 -29.57
N ARG A 14 -111.52 -29.89 -28.32
CA ARG A 14 -111.05 -28.82 -27.42
C ARG A 14 -109.71 -29.14 -26.76
N LEU A 15 -109.42 -30.43 -26.54
CA LEU A 15 -108.19 -30.89 -25.90
C LEU A 15 -106.99 -30.78 -26.85
N VAL A 16 -107.18 -31.07 -28.14
CA VAL A 16 -106.13 -30.92 -29.18
C VAL A 16 -105.73 -29.46 -29.37
N GLY A 17 -106.69 -28.53 -29.29
CA GLY A 17 -106.40 -27.09 -29.43
C GLY A 17 -105.49 -26.53 -28.32
N ILE A 18 -105.65 -27.00 -27.08
CA ILE A 18 -104.85 -26.52 -25.93
C ILE A 18 -103.41 -27.03 -26.03
N VAL A 19 -103.22 -28.30 -26.42
CA VAL A 19 -101.86 -28.88 -26.59
C VAL A 19 -101.10 -28.17 -27.70
N GLY A 20 -101.76 -27.81 -28.80
CA GLY A 20 -101.12 -27.07 -29.90
C GLY A 20 -100.60 -25.69 -29.47
N VAL A 21 -101.33 -24.97 -28.62
CA VAL A 21 -100.91 -23.65 -28.11
C VAL A 21 -99.71 -23.77 -27.15
N VAL A 22 -99.68 -24.78 -26.29
CA VAL A 22 -98.55 -24.99 -25.36
C VAL A 22 -97.26 -25.33 -26.12
N VAL A 23 -97.35 -26.13 -27.18
CA VAL A 23 -96.18 -26.44 -28.03
C VAL A 23 -95.71 -25.21 -28.78
N ALA A 24 -96.63 -24.39 -29.32
CA ALA A 24 -96.26 -23.16 -30.02
C ALA A 24 -95.59 -22.13 -29.09
N VAL A 25 -96.07 -21.99 -27.85
CA VAL A 25 -95.45 -21.13 -26.83
C VAL A 25 -94.10 -21.68 -26.37
N GLY A 26 -93.95 -23.01 -26.26
CA GLY A 26 -92.68 -23.66 -25.95
C GLY A 26 -91.62 -23.44 -27.03
N ILE A 27 -91.99 -23.53 -28.31
CA ILE A 27 -91.09 -23.28 -29.44
C ILE A 27 -90.73 -21.78 -29.53
N GLY A 28 -91.71 -20.89 -29.34
CA GLY A 28 -91.48 -19.44 -29.32
C GLY A 28 -90.58 -18.99 -28.16
N GLY A 29 -90.75 -19.59 -26.98
CA GLY A 29 -89.91 -19.33 -25.80
C GLY A 29 -88.48 -19.84 -25.96
N TRP A 30 -88.28 -20.97 -26.65
CA TRP A 30 -86.94 -21.49 -26.95
C TRP A 30 -86.22 -20.60 -27.97
N PHE A 31 -86.90 -20.20 -29.05
CA PHE A 31 -86.28 -19.37 -30.09
C PHE A 31 -85.91 -17.96 -29.60
N ALA A 32 -86.73 -17.36 -28.73
CA ALA A 32 -86.42 -16.07 -28.12
C ALA A 32 -85.28 -16.15 -27.08
N GLY A 33 -85.03 -17.34 -26.51
CA GLY A 33 -83.98 -17.56 -25.51
C GLY A 33 -82.58 -17.78 -26.09
N SER A 34 -82.45 -18.15 -27.37
CA SER A 34 -81.13 -18.42 -27.99
C SER A 34 -80.37 -17.18 -28.45
N GLU A 35 -81.00 -15.99 -28.42
CA GLU A 35 -80.43 -14.77 -29.00
C GLU A 35 -80.09 -13.69 -27.94
N MET A 36 -80.41 -13.95 -26.66
CA MET A 36 -80.06 -13.05 -25.55
C MET A 36 -78.77 -13.51 -24.86
N GLN A 37 -77.64 -13.02 -25.36
CA GLN A 37 -76.35 -13.13 -24.67
C GLN A 37 -76.32 -12.14 -23.50
N SER A 38 -76.13 -12.67 -22.29
CA SER A 38 -76.10 -11.89 -21.05
C SER A 38 -74.90 -10.92 -21.04
N PRO A 39 -75.03 -9.68 -20.51
CA PRO A 39 -73.89 -8.79 -20.28
C PRO A 39 -72.77 -9.42 -19.43
N ALA A 40 -73.09 -10.43 -18.62
CA ALA A 40 -72.12 -11.20 -17.84
C ALA A 40 -71.28 -12.16 -18.71
N ASP A 41 -71.81 -12.68 -19.82
CA ASP A 41 -71.08 -13.54 -20.76
C ASP A 41 -70.13 -12.72 -21.65
N ALA A 42 -70.48 -11.47 -21.96
CA ALA A 42 -69.60 -10.54 -22.68
C ALA A 42 -68.37 -10.10 -21.83
N ALA A 43 -68.50 -10.06 -20.51
CA ALA A 43 -67.38 -9.80 -19.61
C ALA A 43 -66.44 -11.01 -19.47
N THR A 44 -66.99 -12.23 -19.49
CA THR A 44 -66.24 -13.50 -19.43
C THR A 44 -65.47 -13.78 -20.74
N SER A 45 -65.93 -13.20 -21.86
CA SER A 45 -65.28 -13.31 -23.18
C SER A 45 -64.00 -12.46 -23.31
N ARG A 46 -63.73 -11.54 -22.38
CA ARG A 46 -62.46 -10.83 -22.33
C ARG A 46 -61.42 -11.77 -21.75
N ARG A 47 -60.70 -12.47 -22.62
CA ARG A 47 -59.45 -13.15 -22.23
C ARG A 47 -58.59 -12.12 -21.50
N PRO A 48 -58.11 -12.39 -20.27
CA PRO A 48 -57.12 -11.56 -19.62
C PRO A 48 -55.97 -11.31 -20.62
N PRO A 49 -55.45 -10.08 -20.76
CA PRO A 49 -54.28 -9.87 -21.59
C PRO A 49 -53.19 -10.84 -21.11
N GLU A 50 -52.54 -11.52 -22.05
CA GLU A 50 -51.41 -12.38 -21.70
C GLU A 50 -50.38 -11.52 -20.97
N ALA A 51 -49.88 -12.01 -19.83
CA ALA A 51 -48.90 -11.28 -19.04
C ALA A 51 -47.69 -10.97 -19.93
N GLY A 52 -47.45 -9.68 -20.17
CA GLY A 52 -46.30 -9.21 -20.93
C GLY A 52 -45.01 -9.42 -20.14
N PRO A 53 -43.85 -9.46 -20.82
CA PRO A 53 -42.56 -9.63 -20.16
C PRO A 53 -42.29 -8.50 -19.16
N VAL A 54 -41.64 -8.83 -18.05
CA VAL A 54 -41.12 -7.80 -17.13
C VAL A 54 -39.84 -7.26 -17.75
N THR A 55 -39.85 -5.98 -18.12
CA THR A 55 -38.71 -5.31 -18.74
C THR A 55 -38.21 -4.11 -17.96
N VAL A 56 -36.90 -3.87 -18.04
CA VAL A 56 -36.19 -2.73 -17.42
C VAL A 56 -35.43 -1.98 -18.52
N ALA A 57 -35.34 -0.66 -18.42
CA ALA A 57 -34.59 0.14 -19.38
C ALA A 57 -33.08 -0.04 -19.21
N VAL A 58 -32.34 -0.05 -20.32
CA VAL A 58 -30.88 0.00 -20.33
C VAL A 58 -30.46 1.43 -19.98
N GLU A 59 -29.55 1.56 -19.02
CA GLU A 59 -29.04 2.85 -18.58
C GLU A 59 -27.55 2.98 -18.90
N ARG A 60 -27.09 4.22 -19.13
CA ARG A 60 -25.66 4.50 -19.28
C ARG A 60 -25.13 5.11 -17.98
N GLN A 61 -24.42 4.31 -17.18
CA GLN A 61 -23.90 4.76 -15.89
C GLN A 61 -22.50 4.21 -15.61
N LYS A 62 -21.80 4.85 -14.68
CA LYS A 62 -20.49 4.41 -14.23
C LYS A 62 -20.69 3.32 -13.18
N LEU A 63 -20.07 2.16 -13.39
CA LEU A 63 -20.21 1.01 -12.52
C LEU A 63 -18.96 0.87 -11.66
N THR A 64 -19.13 0.69 -10.34
CA THR A 64 -18.04 0.47 -9.39
C THR A 64 -18.33 -0.80 -8.61
N ALA A 65 -17.45 -1.80 -8.73
CA ALA A 65 -17.49 -3.00 -7.92
C ALA A 65 -16.79 -2.74 -6.59
N THR A 66 -17.45 -3.16 -5.50
CA THR A 66 -16.95 -2.92 -4.14
C THR A 66 -17.01 -4.18 -3.30
N VAL A 67 -16.00 -4.38 -2.45
CA VAL A 67 -16.02 -5.36 -1.36
C VAL A 67 -16.33 -4.64 -0.07
N ILE A 68 -17.33 -5.11 0.68
CA ILE A 68 -17.76 -4.51 1.94
C ILE A 68 -17.40 -5.45 3.07
N THR A 69 -16.71 -4.94 4.09
CA THR A 69 -16.40 -5.67 5.32
C THR A 69 -16.50 -4.76 6.56
N GLN A 70 -16.35 -5.34 7.74
CA GLN A 70 -16.17 -4.62 8.99
C GLN A 70 -14.71 -4.70 9.42
N GLY A 71 -14.20 -3.60 9.97
CA GLY A 71 -12.85 -3.55 10.54
C GLY A 71 -12.84 -2.78 11.86
N THR A 72 -11.73 -2.92 12.58
CA THR A 72 -11.45 -2.20 13.82
C THR A 72 -10.30 -1.22 13.57
N VAL A 73 -10.48 0.02 14.02
CA VAL A 73 -9.42 1.04 13.99
C VAL A 73 -8.41 0.73 15.09
N GLU A 74 -7.15 0.58 14.75
CA GLU A 74 -6.06 0.30 15.67
C GLU A 74 -4.85 1.20 15.35
N TYR A 75 -3.94 1.36 16.30
CA TYR A 75 -2.61 1.90 16.00
C TYR A 75 -1.79 0.83 15.29
N GLY A 76 -0.83 1.26 14.47
CA GLY A 76 0.14 0.34 13.90
C GLY A 76 0.85 -0.50 14.97
N GLU A 77 1.33 -1.68 14.59
CA GLU A 77 1.92 -2.64 15.53
C GLU A 77 3.13 -2.04 16.26
N PRO A 78 3.30 -2.28 17.58
CA PRO A 78 4.45 -1.79 18.32
C PRO A 78 5.76 -2.36 17.76
N GLN A 79 6.66 -1.48 17.36
CA GLN A 79 8.00 -1.82 16.90
C GLN A 79 9.00 -1.64 18.04
N ALA A 80 9.78 -2.69 18.32
CA ALA A 80 10.89 -2.60 19.27
C ALA A 80 12.04 -1.77 18.68
N VAL A 81 12.53 -0.80 19.45
CA VAL A 81 13.69 0.03 19.12
C VAL A 81 14.90 -0.47 19.89
N ALA A 82 15.97 -0.81 19.18
CA ALA A 82 17.25 -1.21 19.76
C ALA A 82 18.39 -0.35 19.16
N LEU A 83 19.49 -0.24 19.89
CA LEU A 83 20.67 0.48 19.42
C LEU A 83 21.51 -0.46 18.56
N ALA A 84 22.01 0.06 17.44
CA ALA A 84 22.83 -0.70 16.49
C ALA A 84 24.29 -0.88 16.91
N GLY A 85 24.67 -0.38 18.09
CA GLY A 85 26.03 -0.42 18.58
C GLY A 85 26.30 0.69 19.59
N PRO A 86 27.58 1.01 19.82
CA PRO A 86 27.95 1.99 20.82
C PRO A 86 27.49 3.41 20.46
N VAL A 87 27.11 4.18 21.50
CA VAL A 87 26.81 5.60 21.41
C VAL A 87 28.05 6.41 21.79
N GLY A 88 28.45 7.35 20.94
CA GLY A 88 29.65 8.15 21.13
C GLY A 88 30.91 7.54 20.53
N PRO A 89 32.08 8.11 20.85
CA PRO A 89 33.35 7.58 20.39
C PRO A 89 33.57 6.22 21.01
N SER A 90 33.36 5.17 20.22
CA SER A 90 33.90 3.86 20.53
C SER A 90 35.42 3.98 20.56
N GLY A 91 36.01 3.82 21.75
CA GLY A 91 37.46 3.68 21.87
C GLY A 91 37.96 2.54 20.99
N SER A 92 39.22 2.60 20.57
CA SER A 92 39.85 1.46 19.91
C SER A 92 39.62 0.19 20.74
N PRO A 93 39.26 -0.96 20.13
CA PRO A 93 39.14 -2.22 20.86
C PRO A 93 40.43 -2.47 21.66
N GLY A 94 40.34 -2.52 22.99
CA GLY A 94 41.48 -2.72 23.88
C GLY A 94 42.10 -1.47 24.51
N ALA A 95 41.54 -0.27 24.31
CA ALA A 95 41.86 0.87 25.16
C ALA A 95 41.20 0.68 26.55
N GLU A 96 42.00 0.68 27.62
CA GLU A 96 41.49 0.72 28.99
C GLU A 96 40.55 1.92 29.16
N GLY A 97 39.28 1.66 29.47
CA GLY A 97 38.26 2.69 29.63
C GLY A 97 37.13 2.64 28.60
N ASP A 98 36.67 1.44 28.22
CA ASP A 98 35.31 1.28 27.66
C ASP A 98 34.32 1.68 28.76
N ALA A 99 34.11 2.98 28.90
CA ALA A 99 33.22 3.53 29.90
C ALA A 99 31.85 2.92 29.63
N ALA A 100 31.33 2.21 30.64
CA ALA A 100 30.02 1.59 30.54
C ALA A 100 29.04 2.63 29.96
N GLN A 101 28.34 2.27 28.89
CA GLN A 101 27.34 3.16 28.31
C GLN A 101 26.20 3.26 29.29
N LEU A 102 25.91 4.46 29.78
CA LEU A 102 24.88 4.67 30.78
C LEU A 102 23.75 5.48 30.19
N VAL A 103 22.52 5.01 30.33
CA VAL A 103 21.35 5.81 29.99
C VAL A 103 21.29 7.02 30.93
N THR A 104 21.43 8.22 30.37
CA THR A 104 21.48 9.49 31.13
C THR A 104 20.19 10.31 30.98
N LYS A 105 19.38 10.01 29.97
CA LYS A 105 18.04 10.55 29.81
C LYS A 105 17.16 9.52 29.11
N LEU A 106 16.02 9.19 29.70
CA LEU A 106 15.04 8.28 29.11
C LEU A 106 14.17 8.99 28.05
N PRO A 107 13.63 8.26 27.07
CA PRO A 107 12.52 8.77 26.28
C PRO A 107 11.33 9.07 27.19
N ALA A 108 10.55 10.09 26.83
CA ALA A 108 9.28 10.34 27.51
C ALA A 108 8.22 9.39 26.92
N GLU A 109 7.49 8.71 27.79
CA GLU A 109 6.30 7.93 27.41
C GLU A 109 5.30 8.84 26.69
N ASP A 110 4.59 8.29 25.70
CA ASP A 110 3.65 9.00 24.83
C ASP A 110 4.23 10.14 23.98
N ALA A 111 5.55 10.35 24.00
CA ALA A 111 6.17 11.41 23.22
C ALA A 111 6.13 11.12 21.72
N GLU A 112 5.71 12.11 20.94
CA GLU A 112 5.79 12.08 19.48
C GLU A 112 7.23 12.37 19.03
N LEU A 113 7.84 11.40 18.36
CA LEU A 113 9.16 11.48 17.77
C LEU A 113 9.03 11.83 16.28
N LYS A 114 9.62 12.97 15.89
CA LYS A 114 9.70 13.44 14.51
C LYS A 114 11.06 13.13 13.90
N GLU A 115 11.16 13.21 12.57
CA GLU A 115 12.45 13.05 11.88
C GLU A 115 13.49 14.07 12.37
N GLY A 116 14.67 13.55 12.74
CA GLY A 116 15.73 14.32 13.39
C GLY A 116 15.49 14.60 14.88
N GLY A 117 14.48 13.98 15.51
CA GLY A 117 14.20 14.07 16.93
C GLY A 117 15.20 13.30 17.79
N VAL A 118 15.34 13.70 19.06
CA VAL A 118 16.17 12.99 20.05
C VAL A 118 15.27 12.05 20.84
N LEU A 119 15.56 10.75 20.78
CA LEU A 119 14.85 9.71 21.53
C LEU A 119 15.30 9.70 22.99
N MET A 120 16.60 9.57 23.23
CA MET A 120 17.18 9.38 24.56
C MET A 120 18.64 9.83 24.59
N HIS A 121 19.26 9.91 25.77
CA HIS A 121 20.68 10.20 25.90
C HIS A 121 21.44 9.05 26.56
N ILE A 122 22.61 8.72 26.03
CA ILE A 122 23.52 7.71 26.56
C ILE A 122 24.88 8.36 26.80
N SER A 123 25.34 8.36 28.05
CA SER A 123 26.57 9.01 28.49
C SER A 123 26.69 10.47 28.01
N GLY A 124 25.56 11.20 28.01
CA GLY A 124 25.49 12.59 27.53
C GLY A 124 25.43 12.76 26.00
N ARG A 125 25.49 11.68 25.22
CA ARG A 125 25.37 11.67 23.74
C ARG A 125 23.92 11.41 23.31
N PRO A 126 23.44 12.02 22.21
CA PRO A 126 22.08 11.84 21.75
C PRO A 126 21.91 10.54 20.96
N VAL A 127 20.80 9.84 21.20
CA VAL A 127 20.25 8.86 20.26
C VAL A 127 19.15 9.54 19.49
N MET A 128 19.32 9.68 18.18
CA MET A 128 18.40 10.39 17.29
C MET A 128 17.66 9.43 16.39
N VAL A 129 16.48 9.84 15.92
CA VAL A 129 15.66 9.06 14.99
C VAL A 129 15.64 9.70 13.61
N LEU A 130 15.80 8.88 12.57
CA LEU A 130 15.67 9.27 11.16
C LEU A 130 14.75 8.29 10.44
N ARG A 131 14.15 8.74 9.35
CA ARG A 131 13.31 7.86 8.53
C ARG A 131 14.19 6.99 7.63
N GLY A 132 13.97 5.68 7.66
CA GLY A 132 14.73 4.71 6.88
C GLY A 132 14.32 3.26 7.15
N THR A 133 14.51 2.40 6.15
CA THR A 133 14.25 0.95 6.23
C THR A 133 15.52 0.14 6.46
N VAL A 134 16.69 0.72 6.18
CA VAL A 134 17.98 0.08 6.42
C VAL A 134 18.44 0.39 7.84
N PRO A 135 18.61 -0.60 8.73
CA PRO A 135 19.14 -0.36 10.07
C PRO A 135 20.60 0.10 10.01
N MET A 136 21.03 0.90 10.98
CA MET A 136 22.46 1.12 11.18
C MET A 136 23.13 -0.21 11.56
N TYR A 137 24.33 -0.45 11.06
CA TYR A 137 25.14 -1.63 11.43
C TYR A 137 26.64 -1.33 11.55
N ARG A 138 27.05 -0.07 11.30
CA ARG A 138 28.43 0.41 11.38
C ARG A 138 28.46 1.90 11.63
N THR A 139 29.61 2.41 12.08
CA THR A 139 29.87 3.86 12.11
C THR A 139 30.00 4.39 10.69
N LEU A 140 29.30 5.47 10.37
CA LEU A 140 29.39 6.16 9.09
C LEU A 140 30.34 7.34 9.17
N GLY A 141 31.12 7.59 8.12
CA GLY A 141 32.08 8.68 8.08
C GLY A 141 32.76 8.78 6.73
N PRO A 142 33.65 9.76 6.52
CA PRO A 142 34.31 9.96 5.24
C PRO A 142 34.97 8.67 4.72
N GLY A 143 34.71 8.34 3.45
CA GLY A 143 35.12 7.08 2.81
C GLY A 143 34.14 5.92 2.95
N SER A 144 33.04 6.07 3.70
CA SER A 144 31.96 5.07 3.74
C SER A 144 31.10 5.16 2.48
N SER A 145 30.72 4.03 1.89
CA SER A 145 29.76 3.97 0.78
C SER A 145 28.74 2.84 0.99
N GLY A 146 27.49 3.08 0.59
CA GLY A 146 26.40 2.09 0.68
C GLY A 146 24.99 2.69 0.76
N GLU A 147 24.00 1.81 0.88
CA GLU A 147 22.58 2.18 1.03
C GLU A 147 22.31 2.92 2.35
N ASP A 148 23.03 2.57 3.41
CA ASP A 148 23.01 3.23 4.72
C ASP A 148 23.44 4.71 4.64
N VAL A 149 24.48 4.99 3.85
CA VAL A 149 24.95 6.35 3.57
C VAL A 149 23.95 7.11 2.72
N GLU A 150 23.40 6.48 1.68
CA GLU A 150 22.39 7.11 0.83
C GLU A 150 21.16 7.50 1.65
N GLN A 151 20.67 6.59 2.49
CA GLN A 151 19.55 6.83 3.39
C GLN A 151 19.83 7.97 4.37
N LEU A 152 21.03 8.02 4.97
CA LEU A 152 21.43 9.14 5.83
C LEU A 152 21.41 10.46 5.05
N GLN A 153 21.94 10.51 3.83
CA GLN A 153 21.95 11.71 2.99
C GLN A 153 20.52 12.16 2.63
N GLN A 154 19.64 11.22 2.28
CA GLN A 154 18.24 11.50 2.00
C GLN A 154 17.54 12.08 3.24
N ALA A 155 17.79 11.49 4.41
CA ALA A 155 17.23 11.94 5.68
C ALA A 155 17.73 13.35 6.04
N LEU A 156 19.05 13.60 6.01
CA LEU A 156 19.66 14.91 6.24
C LEU A 156 19.02 15.98 5.35
N ARG A 157 18.84 15.69 4.05
CA ARG A 157 18.19 16.60 3.11
C ARG A 157 16.74 16.89 3.49
N ARG A 158 15.96 15.88 3.92
CA ARG A 158 14.56 16.08 4.37
C ARG A 158 14.46 16.97 5.60
N ILE A 159 15.39 16.83 6.56
CA ILE A 159 15.43 17.66 7.77
C ILE A 159 16.16 19.00 7.57
N GLY A 160 16.53 19.35 6.34
CA GLY A 160 17.05 20.67 5.97
C GLY A 160 18.58 20.83 6.04
N PHE A 161 19.33 19.76 6.24
CA PHE A 161 20.80 19.78 6.18
C PHE A 161 21.27 19.22 4.84
N ASP A 162 21.70 20.10 3.93
CA ASP A 162 22.16 19.68 2.59
C ASP A 162 23.51 18.92 2.66
N PRO A 163 23.56 17.63 2.28
CA PRO A 163 24.81 16.85 2.21
C PRO A 163 25.64 17.12 0.93
N GLY A 164 25.19 18.00 0.03
CA GLY A 164 25.83 18.27 -1.26
C GLY A 164 25.52 17.23 -2.33
N GLY A 165 24.52 16.37 -2.09
CA GLY A 165 24.07 15.31 -3.00
C GLY A 165 23.71 14.03 -2.26
N VAL A 166 22.82 13.24 -2.86
CA VAL A 166 22.50 11.88 -2.42
C VAL A 166 23.17 10.93 -3.39
N THR A 167 24.39 10.50 -3.05
CA THR A 167 25.22 9.68 -3.93
C THR A 167 25.53 8.30 -3.36
N GLY A 168 25.22 8.04 -2.10
CA GLY A 168 25.61 6.81 -1.42
C GLY A 168 27.07 6.78 -0.95
N ASP A 169 27.87 7.80 -1.30
CA ASP A 169 29.23 8.01 -0.77
C ASP A 169 29.27 9.13 0.27
N TYR A 170 29.88 8.84 1.41
CA TYR A 170 30.04 9.79 2.50
C TYR A 170 31.29 10.64 2.23
N ARG A 171 31.06 11.87 1.77
CA ARG A 171 32.10 12.87 1.51
C ARG A 171 32.03 14.02 2.52
N GLN A 172 32.91 15.00 2.33
CA GLN A 172 32.96 16.22 3.16
C GLN A 172 31.62 16.98 3.24
N GLY A 173 30.83 16.98 2.16
CA GLY A 173 29.49 17.57 2.18
C GLY A 173 28.57 16.91 3.20
N THR A 174 28.56 15.57 3.25
CA THR A 174 27.80 14.80 4.25
C THR A 174 28.34 15.05 5.66
N ALA A 175 29.67 15.05 5.83
CA ALA A 175 30.30 15.33 7.12
C ALA A 175 29.86 16.68 7.70
N ALA A 176 29.92 17.73 6.89
CA ALA A 176 29.49 19.07 7.28
C ALA A 176 27.98 19.16 7.55
N ALA A 177 27.15 18.41 6.81
CA ALA A 177 25.72 18.34 7.07
C ALA A 177 25.39 17.66 8.40
N VAL A 178 26.08 16.56 8.72
CA VAL A 178 25.99 15.88 10.01
C VAL A 178 26.42 16.81 11.14
N GLU A 179 27.54 17.51 10.99
CA GLU A 179 28.02 18.46 12.00
C GLU A 179 26.98 19.55 12.29
N ARG A 180 26.41 20.17 11.26
CA ARG A 180 25.32 21.15 11.41
C ARG A 180 24.07 20.55 12.05
N TRP A 181 23.72 19.32 11.71
CA TRP A 181 22.57 18.63 12.29
C TRP A 181 22.74 18.41 13.78
N TYR A 182 23.87 17.86 14.22
CA TYR A 182 24.17 17.69 15.65
C TYR A 182 24.18 19.03 16.39
N ALA A 183 24.82 20.06 15.81
CA ALA A 183 24.86 21.40 16.39
C ALA A 183 23.45 22.00 16.54
N SER A 184 22.54 21.76 15.58
CA SER A 184 21.14 22.22 15.68
C SER A 184 20.37 21.61 16.87
N LYS A 185 20.84 20.48 17.38
CA LYS A 185 20.29 19.79 18.56
C LYS A 185 21.05 20.09 19.84
N GLY A 186 22.09 20.93 19.77
CA GLY A 186 22.93 21.29 20.91
C GLY A 186 23.99 20.24 21.26
N PHE A 187 24.33 19.36 20.32
CA PHE A 187 25.35 18.33 20.52
C PHE A 187 26.53 18.53 19.58
N THR A 188 27.70 18.07 20.01
CA THR A 188 28.90 18.04 19.18
C THR A 188 28.99 16.67 18.50
N ALA A 189 29.02 16.66 17.16
CA ALA A 189 29.23 15.43 16.41
C ALA A 189 30.64 14.87 16.68
N GLN A 190 30.84 13.57 16.41
CA GLN A 190 32.15 12.97 16.61
C GLN A 190 33.14 13.49 15.57
N SER A 191 34.05 14.34 16.04
CA SER A 191 35.17 14.87 15.25
C SER A 191 36.32 13.87 15.23
N PRO A 192 37.25 13.99 14.26
CA PRO A 192 38.52 13.24 14.27
C PRO A 192 39.25 13.38 15.60
N GLY A 193 39.95 12.33 16.04
CA GLY A 193 40.63 12.34 17.34
C GLY A 193 41.94 13.13 17.31
N SER A 194 42.58 13.33 18.46
CA SER A 194 43.86 14.02 18.57
C SER A 194 44.98 13.38 17.72
N ALA A 195 44.95 12.06 17.55
CA ALA A 195 45.87 11.36 16.66
C ALA A 195 45.64 11.73 15.18
N ASP A 196 44.37 11.85 14.76
CA ASP A 196 44.03 12.28 13.40
C ASP A 196 44.45 13.75 13.18
N GLU A 197 44.29 14.61 14.20
CA GLU A 197 44.73 16.02 14.17
C GLU A 197 46.27 16.14 14.05
N GLN A 198 47.02 15.33 14.80
CA GLN A 198 48.48 15.30 14.72
C GLN A 198 48.95 14.84 13.34
N GLN A 199 48.33 13.78 12.80
CA GLN A 199 48.65 13.27 11.47
C GLN A 199 48.34 14.32 10.38
N LEU A 200 47.22 15.04 10.51
CA LEU A 200 46.89 16.15 9.61
C LEU A 200 47.97 17.23 9.63
N ALA A 201 48.37 17.66 10.83
CA ALA A 201 49.40 18.68 11.00
C ALA A 201 50.76 18.26 10.42
N GLU A 202 51.14 16.99 10.58
CA GLU A 202 52.37 16.44 9.98
C GLU A 202 52.30 16.46 8.44
N LEU A 203 51.18 16.06 7.85
CA LEU A 203 50.99 16.08 6.40
C LEU A 203 50.99 17.51 5.83
N GLU A 204 50.39 18.46 6.53
CA GLU A 204 50.41 19.88 6.14
C GLU A 204 51.80 20.50 6.26
N ALA A 205 52.57 20.12 7.29
CA ALA A 205 53.98 20.50 7.43
C ALA A 205 54.85 19.90 6.32
N ALA A 206 54.59 18.65 5.91
CA ALA A 206 55.30 18.00 4.80
C ALA A 206 55.06 18.71 3.46
N VAL A 207 53.83 19.13 3.17
CA VAL A 207 53.51 19.95 1.98
C VAL A 207 54.25 21.28 2.04
N THR A 208 54.20 21.98 3.18
CA THR A 208 54.87 23.27 3.36
C THR A 208 56.38 23.16 3.14
N THR A 209 57.00 22.13 3.70
CA THR A 209 58.44 21.86 3.55
C THR A 209 58.81 21.58 2.09
N ALA A 210 58.01 20.77 1.39
CA ALA A 210 58.24 20.48 -0.02
C ALA A 210 58.05 21.71 -0.93
N GLN A 211 57.10 22.60 -0.61
CA GLN A 211 56.89 23.87 -1.32
C GLN A 211 58.08 24.82 -1.15
N LEU A 212 58.61 24.97 0.08
CA LEU A 212 59.78 25.79 0.35
C LEU A 212 61.02 25.28 -0.38
N ALA A 213 61.26 23.97 -0.35
CA ALA A 213 62.38 23.36 -1.07
C ALA A 213 62.29 23.59 -2.60
N LEU A 214 61.09 23.55 -3.17
CA LEU A 214 60.87 23.84 -4.58
C LEU A 214 61.09 25.33 -4.89
N MET A 215 60.66 26.23 -4.01
CA MET A 215 60.85 27.67 -4.14
C MET A 215 62.34 28.05 -4.09
N GLU A 216 63.10 27.51 -3.13
CA GLU A 216 64.55 27.74 -3.00
C GLU A 216 65.32 27.33 -4.26
N LEU A 217 64.99 26.17 -4.85
CA LEU A 217 65.61 25.71 -6.10
C LEU A 217 65.23 26.55 -7.34
N ARG A 218 64.05 27.20 -7.31
CA ARG A 218 63.59 28.12 -8.35
C ARG A 218 64.17 29.53 -8.18
N GLU A 219 64.29 30.03 -6.97
CA GLU A 219 64.82 31.38 -6.68
C GLU A 219 66.35 31.45 -6.77
N GLY A 220 67.06 30.33 -6.63
CA GLY A 220 68.48 30.22 -6.96
C GLY A 220 68.85 30.59 -8.42
N ASP A 221 67.87 30.96 -9.25
CA ASP A 221 68.02 31.55 -10.58
C ASP A 221 68.28 33.07 -10.57
N GLY A 222 67.96 33.76 -9.47
CA GLY A 222 67.94 35.24 -9.43
C GLY A 222 69.05 35.92 -8.64
N SER A 223 69.85 35.19 -7.84
CA SER A 223 70.84 35.78 -6.93
C SER A 223 72.30 35.70 -7.41
N SER A 224 72.55 35.29 -8.65
CA SER A 224 73.87 35.44 -9.31
C SER A 224 74.03 36.81 -9.96
N GLU A 225 73.77 37.89 -9.21
CA GLU A 225 74.22 39.24 -9.57
C GLU A 225 75.20 39.71 -8.49
N GLY A 226 76.50 39.45 -8.69
CA GLY A 226 77.57 40.07 -7.91
C GLY A 226 78.65 39.12 -7.42
N GLY A 227 79.43 38.53 -8.33
CA GLY A 227 80.65 37.81 -7.96
C GLY A 227 81.46 37.40 -9.18
N ASP A 228 82.43 38.23 -9.56
CA ASP A 228 83.50 37.91 -10.50
C ASP A 228 84.14 36.55 -10.11
N GLY A 229 83.89 35.53 -10.91
CA GLY A 229 84.33 34.18 -10.66
C GLY A 229 83.98 33.28 -11.84
N ALA A 230 84.75 33.42 -12.91
CA ALA A 230 84.69 32.58 -14.08
C ALA A 230 85.07 31.11 -13.74
N GLU A 231 84.08 30.31 -13.36
CA GLU A 231 84.07 28.86 -13.59
C GLU A 231 82.68 28.50 -14.10
N GLY A 232 82.62 28.18 -15.39
CA GLY A 232 81.37 28.06 -16.14
C GLY A 232 80.42 27.02 -15.56
N GLU A 233 79.13 27.34 -15.65
CA GLU A 233 78.04 26.36 -15.64
C GLU A 233 78.28 25.34 -16.76
N GLY A 234 79.10 24.31 -16.49
CA GLY A 234 79.23 23.18 -17.40
C GLY A 234 77.87 22.47 -17.54
N PRO A 235 77.60 21.77 -18.66
CA PRO A 235 76.33 21.06 -18.89
C PRO A 235 75.95 20.08 -17.76
N GLY A 236 76.92 19.62 -16.96
CA GLY A 236 76.69 18.81 -15.75
C GLY A 236 76.02 19.57 -14.59
N SER A 237 76.21 20.89 -14.46
CA SER A 237 75.56 21.72 -13.41
C SER A 237 74.08 21.95 -13.70
N GLN A 238 73.72 22.18 -14.96
CA GLN A 238 72.32 22.34 -15.36
C GLN A 238 71.56 21.00 -15.36
N ALA A 239 72.22 19.90 -15.76
CA ALA A 239 71.65 18.56 -15.65
C ALA A 239 71.42 18.12 -14.19
N THR A 240 72.34 18.44 -13.28
CA THR A 240 72.13 18.15 -11.84
C THR A 240 71.05 19.05 -11.23
N ARG A 241 70.94 20.31 -11.66
CA ARG A 241 69.86 21.21 -11.24
C ARG A 241 68.49 20.73 -11.70
N SER A 242 68.34 20.33 -12.97
CA SER A 242 67.06 19.82 -13.49
C SER A 242 66.63 18.52 -12.79
N LEU A 243 67.58 17.64 -12.44
CA LEU A 243 67.31 16.46 -11.63
C LEU A 243 66.80 16.83 -10.21
N ARG A 244 67.37 17.86 -9.57
CA ARG A 244 66.93 18.33 -8.24
C ARG A 244 65.54 18.96 -8.29
N LEU A 245 65.27 19.81 -9.28
CA LEU A 245 63.93 20.38 -9.50
C LEU A 245 62.90 19.29 -9.72
N GLY A 246 63.19 18.32 -10.61
CA GLY A 246 62.29 17.19 -10.85
C GLY A 246 62.07 16.30 -9.62
N ALA A 247 63.06 16.19 -8.72
CA ALA A 247 62.90 15.49 -7.45
C ALA A 247 62.01 16.28 -6.47
N ALA A 248 62.21 17.60 -6.34
CA ALA A 248 61.41 18.46 -5.48
C ALA A 248 59.94 18.54 -5.93
N GLU A 249 59.69 18.62 -7.24
CA GLU A 249 58.33 18.58 -7.79
C GLU A 249 57.63 17.25 -7.50
N LYS A 250 58.34 16.12 -7.65
CA LYS A 250 57.81 14.80 -7.28
C LYS A 250 57.51 14.70 -5.79
N GLU A 251 58.34 15.28 -4.94
CA GLU A 251 58.13 15.26 -3.50
C GLU A 251 56.91 16.09 -3.09
N LEU A 252 56.77 17.29 -3.64
CA LEU A 252 55.57 18.10 -3.45
C LEU A 252 54.30 17.37 -3.93
N GLN A 253 54.37 16.68 -5.07
CA GLN A 253 53.25 15.89 -5.57
C GLN A 253 52.89 14.73 -4.61
N ARG A 254 53.88 14.04 -4.04
CA ARG A 254 53.64 12.97 -3.06
C ARG A 254 53.03 13.51 -1.77
N ALA A 255 53.57 14.61 -1.23
CA ALA A 255 53.05 15.24 -0.02
C ALA A 255 51.59 15.70 -0.22
N ASN A 256 51.29 16.35 -1.35
CA ASN A 256 49.92 16.75 -1.68
C ASN A 256 48.99 15.53 -1.84
N LYS A 257 49.45 14.45 -2.47
CA LYS A 257 48.66 13.22 -2.62
C LYS A 257 48.37 12.58 -1.27
N ALA A 258 49.36 12.52 -0.38
CA ALA A 258 49.21 11.98 0.98
C ALA A 258 48.23 12.82 1.81
N LEU A 259 48.38 14.15 1.77
CA LEU A 259 47.46 15.08 2.43
C LEU A 259 46.03 14.95 1.88
N SER A 260 45.86 14.87 0.56
CA SER A 260 44.55 14.70 -0.06
C SER A 260 43.89 13.38 0.35
N ALA A 261 44.62 12.27 0.26
CA ALA A 261 44.10 10.96 0.64
C ALA A 261 43.72 10.89 2.13
N PHE A 262 44.48 11.56 2.99
CA PHE A 262 44.13 11.69 4.40
C PHE A 262 42.87 12.55 4.60
N LYS A 263 42.79 13.71 3.92
CA LYS A 263 41.62 14.61 3.96
C LYS A 263 40.35 13.93 3.46
N ASP A 264 40.44 12.95 2.56
CA ASP A 264 39.27 12.19 2.10
C ASP A 264 38.65 11.29 3.19
N GLY A 265 39.47 10.82 4.15
CA GLY A 265 39.02 10.04 5.31
C GLY A 265 38.84 10.87 6.59
N TYR A 266 39.23 12.14 6.58
CA TYR A 266 39.21 13.03 7.73
C TYR A 266 37.90 13.80 7.82
N GLY A 267 37.13 13.61 8.89
CA GLY A 267 35.93 14.40 9.13
C GLY A 267 34.97 13.76 10.11
N THR A 268 33.79 14.38 10.23
CA THR A 268 32.76 14.00 11.19
C THR A 268 32.21 12.61 10.93
N LYS A 269 32.15 11.79 11.99
CA LYS A 269 31.61 10.43 11.98
C LYS A 269 30.29 10.35 12.75
N VAL A 270 29.47 9.37 12.40
CA VAL A 270 28.19 9.03 13.03
C VAL A 270 28.28 7.60 13.57
N PRO A 271 28.43 7.41 14.88
CA PRO A 271 28.38 6.10 15.52
C PRO A 271 27.07 5.36 15.23
N ALA A 272 27.15 4.03 15.12
CA ALA A 272 25.98 3.19 14.86
C ALA A 272 24.87 3.37 15.91
N GLY A 273 25.24 3.54 17.19
CA GLY A 273 24.28 3.71 18.28
C GLY A 273 23.62 5.08 18.38
N GLU A 274 24.08 6.10 17.63
CA GLU A 274 23.55 7.46 17.74
C GLU A 274 22.37 7.75 16.81
N VAL A 275 22.12 6.87 15.84
CA VAL A 275 21.04 7.03 14.89
C VAL A 275 20.24 5.73 14.82
N VAL A 276 18.94 5.83 15.05
CA VAL A 276 17.98 4.77 14.83
C VAL A 276 17.17 5.12 13.60
N PHE A 277 17.11 4.21 12.64
CA PHE A 277 16.23 4.35 11.48
C PHE A 277 14.88 3.66 11.74
N LEU A 278 13.81 4.40 11.49
CA LEU A 278 12.44 3.91 11.58
C LEU A 278 11.77 4.01 10.20
N PRO A 279 11.01 3.01 9.75
CA PRO A 279 10.40 3.02 8.41
C PRO A 279 9.50 4.24 8.18
N GLU A 280 8.81 4.65 9.24
CA GLU A 280 7.84 5.74 9.25
C GLU A 280 8.12 6.69 10.40
N LEU A 281 7.89 7.98 10.17
CA LEU A 281 7.93 9.06 11.15
C LEU A 281 6.85 10.09 10.77
N PRO A 282 6.15 10.71 11.75
CA PRO A 282 6.37 10.59 13.18
C PRO A 282 5.90 9.26 13.79
N VAL A 283 6.45 8.90 14.95
CA VAL A 283 6.00 7.76 15.77
C VAL A 283 5.78 8.19 17.20
N ARG A 284 5.08 7.39 18.00
CA ARG A 284 4.90 7.63 19.43
C ARG A 284 5.70 6.61 20.23
N VAL A 285 6.32 7.04 21.33
CA VAL A 285 6.89 6.13 22.33
C VAL A 285 5.75 5.47 23.09
N ASP A 286 5.62 4.16 22.97
CA ASP A 286 4.57 3.35 23.59
C ASP A 286 5.02 2.84 24.97
N GLU A 287 6.14 2.12 25.02
CA GLU A 287 6.74 1.61 26.27
C GLU A 287 8.23 1.99 26.35
N VAL A 288 8.69 2.41 27.53
CA VAL A 288 10.12 2.64 27.79
C VAL A 288 10.73 1.43 28.52
N LYS A 289 11.66 0.74 27.86
CA LYS A 289 12.31 -0.48 28.40
C LYS A 289 13.67 -0.20 29.03
N ALA A 290 14.34 0.87 28.59
CA ALA A 290 15.59 1.32 29.16
C ALA A 290 15.44 1.81 30.60
N ARG A 291 16.53 1.74 31.39
CA ARG A 291 16.56 2.22 32.78
C ARG A 291 17.66 3.24 32.97
N LEU A 292 17.33 4.33 33.67
CA LEU A 292 18.29 5.39 33.98
C LEU A 292 19.48 4.83 34.77
N GLY A 293 20.70 5.19 34.36
CA GLY A 293 21.94 4.75 34.99
C GLY A 293 22.34 3.30 34.70
N GLN A 294 21.65 2.60 33.79
CA GLN A 294 22.00 1.25 33.36
C GLN A 294 22.52 1.23 31.92
N ALA A 295 23.16 0.12 31.55
CA ALA A 295 23.53 -0.15 30.17
C ALA A 295 22.28 -0.39 29.31
N PRO A 296 22.25 0.14 28.08
CA PRO A 296 21.16 -0.10 27.14
C PRO A 296 21.31 -1.48 26.49
N ASP A 297 20.99 -2.54 27.25
CA ASP A 297 21.02 -3.92 26.75
C ASP A 297 19.68 -4.30 26.14
N GLY A 298 19.68 -4.59 24.83
CA GLY A 298 18.48 -4.99 24.08
C GLY A 298 17.57 -3.81 23.69
N PRO A 299 16.25 -4.04 23.53
CA PRO A 299 15.32 -2.99 23.17
C PRO A 299 15.23 -1.90 24.25
N VAL A 300 15.37 -0.64 23.84
CA VAL A 300 15.33 0.53 24.74
C VAL A 300 13.93 1.13 24.87
N ALA A 301 13.08 0.94 23.87
CA ALA A 301 11.69 1.37 23.85
C ALA A 301 10.87 0.55 22.83
N THR A 302 9.55 0.63 22.91
CA THR A 302 8.65 0.33 21.79
C THR A 302 8.11 1.63 21.23
N VAL A 303 7.97 1.69 19.91
CA VAL A 303 7.33 2.81 19.22
C VAL A 303 6.16 2.29 18.39
N THR A 304 5.08 3.05 18.35
CA THR A 304 3.92 2.77 17.50
C THR A 304 3.85 3.82 16.41
N SER A 305 3.50 3.39 15.19
CA SER A 305 3.20 4.34 14.11
C SER A 305 2.06 5.26 14.58
N SER A 306 2.19 6.56 14.34
CA SER A 306 1.10 7.50 14.60
C SER A 306 -0.08 7.30 13.65
N ASP A 307 0.14 6.55 12.56
CA ASP A 307 -0.88 6.28 11.56
C ASP A 307 -1.84 5.22 12.07
N LEU A 308 -3.13 5.54 11.99
CA LEU A 308 -4.18 4.59 12.29
C LEU A 308 -4.31 3.62 11.12
N VAL A 309 -4.39 2.34 11.47
CA VAL A 309 -4.70 1.26 10.54
C VAL A 309 -6.06 0.70 10.87
N VAL A 310 -6.73 0.16 9.86
CA VAL A 310 -7.95 -0.62 10.07
C VAL A 310 -7.66 -2.07 9.73
N LYS A 311 -7.78 -2.92 10.74
CA LYS A 311 -7.70 -4.37 10.58
C LYS A 311 -9.09 -4.89 10.29
N ALA A 312 -9.26 -5.55 9.15
CA ALA A 312 -10.51 -6.15 8.71
C ALA A 312 -10.29 -7.59 8.24
N VAL A 313 -11.36 -8.38 8.18
CA VAL A 313 -11.32 -9.75 7.67
C VAL A 313 -12.26 -9.84 6.47
N VAL A 314 -11.76 -10.36 5.35
CA VAL A 314 -12.53 -10.47 4.11
C VAL A 314 -12.71 -11.95 3.76
N PRO A 315 -13.91 -12.41 3.37
CA PRO A 315 -14.10 -13.79 2.89
C PRO A 315 -13.17 -14.07 1.69
N GLY A 316 -12.56 -15.26 1.65
CA GLY A 316 -11.54 -15.59 0.64
C GLY A 316 -11.98 -15.45 -0.82
N MET A 317 -13.27 -15.62 -1.14
CA MET A 317 -13.79 -15.38 -2.49
C MET A 317 -13.68 -13.90 -2.90
N ASP A 318 -13.98 -12.99 -1.97
CA ASP A 318 -13.87 -11.55 -2.20
C ASP A 318 -12.41 -11.09 -2.14
N ALA A 319 -11.61 -11.70 -1.24
CA ALA A 319 -10.19 -11.41 -1.10
C ALA A 319 -9.39 -11.65 -2.40
N ALA A 320 -9.80 -12.60 -3.23
CA ALA A 320 -9.19 -12.86 -4.54
C ALA A 320 -9.26 -11.64 -5.49
N THR A 321 -10.20 -10.73 -5.26
CA THR A 321 -10.35 -9.48 -6.04
C THR A 321 -9.59 -8.30 -5.46
N LEU A 322 -9.11 -8.38 -4.22
CA LEU A 322 -8.40 -7.30 -3.54
C LEU A 322 -6.90 -7.27 -3.90
N ARG A 323 -6.32 -6.08 -3.98
CA ARG A 323 -4.89 -5.84 -4.17
C ARG A 323 -4.41 -4.68 -3.29
N ALA A 324 -3.15 -4.70 -2.87
CA ALA A 324 -2.54 -3.57 -2.18
C ALA A 324 -2.58 -2.33 -3.09
N GLY A 325 -2.82 -1.16 -2.50
CA GLY A 325 -3.01 0.11 -3.21
C GLY A 325 -4.45 0.43 -3.59
N MET A 326 -5.41 -0.50 -3.41
CA MET A 326 -6.83 -0.22 -3.65
C MET A 326 -7.37 0.82 -2.66
N THR A 327 -8.27 1.68 -3.15
CA THR A 327 -8.89 2.72 -2.33
C THR A 327 -10.03 2.13 -1.50
N ALA A 328 -10.08 2.51 -0.23
CA ALA A 328 -11.12 2.12 0.70
C ALA A 328 -11.84 3.36 1.25
N GLN A 329 -13.16 3.27 1.39
CA GLN A 329 -13.98 4.23 2.11
C GLN A 329 -14.41 3.60 3.43
N LEU A 330 -14.10 4.27 4.54
CA LEU A 330 -14.41 3.83 5.89
C LEU A 330 -15.51 4.70 6.44
N ARG A 331 -16.55 4.06 6.97
CA ARG A 331 -17.69 4.74 7.58
C ARG A 331 -17.89 4.26 9.01
N THR A 332 -17.85 5.18 9.96
CA THR A 332 -18.15 4.94 11.37
C THR A 332 -19.66 4.87 11.61
N MET A 333 -20.05 4.42 12.81
CA MET A 333 -21.46 4.38 13.23
C MET A 333 -22.09 5.77 13.36
N ASP A 334 -21.29 6.80 13.66
CA ASP A 334 -21.74 8.20 13.71
C ASP A 334 -21.91 8.85 12.32
N GLY A 335 -21.63 8.11 11.25
CA GLY A 335 -21.79 8.56 9.86
C GLY A 335 -20.59 9.28 9.28
N THR A 336 -19.49 9.40 10.03
CA THR A 336 -18.23 9.99 9.54
C THR A 336 -17.60 9.10 8.48
N GLU A 337 -17.11 9.72 7.40
CA GLU A 337 -16.44 9.02 6.30
C GLU A 337 -14.97 9.43 6.19
N VAL A 338 -14.09 8.44 6.11
CA VAL A 338 -12.64 8.59 5.99
C VAL A 338 -12.13 7.74 4.84
N ARG A 339 -11.14 8.24 4.10
CA ARG A 339 -10.49 7.46 3.03
C ARG A 339 -9.27 6.73 3.55
N GLY A 340 -9.11 5.50 3.10
CA GLY A 340 -7.95 4.66 3.37
C GLY A 340 -7.43 3.97 2.11
N VAL A 341 -6.31 3.29 2.24
CA VAL A 341 -5.68 2.51 1.18
C VAL A 341 -5.34 1.14 1.73
N VAL A 342 -5.69 0.08 0.99
CA VAL A 342 -5.31 -1.30 1.34
C VAL A 342 -3.80 -1.42 1.32
N SER A 343 -3.17 -1.64 2.46
CA SER A 343 -1.71 -1.72 2.61
C SER A 343 -1.22 -3.16 2.62
N ARG A 344 -1.98 -4.08 3.22
CA ARG A 344 -1.60 -5.49 3.36
C ARG A 344 -2.80 -6.43 3.16
N LEU A 345 -2.53 -7.59 2.55
CA LEU A 345 -3.48 -8.69 2.32
C LEU A 345 -2.80 -9.99 2.74
N GLY A 346 -3.45 -10.75 3.61
CA GLY A 346 -2.83 -11.96 4.17
C GLY A 346 -1.78 -11.66 5.25
N ASP A 347 -1.41 -12.72 5.99
CA ASP A 347 -0.60 -12.71 7.21
C ASP A 347 -1.08 -11.71 8.27
N GLY A 348 -2.19 -12.07 8.92
CA GLY A 348 -2.46 -11.62 10.29
C GLY A 348 -1.58 -12.46 11.23
N ASP A 349 -0.72 -11.79 11.99
CA ASP A 349 0.30 -12.35 12.88
C ASP A 349 1.44 -13.09 12.16
N GLY A 350 2.64 -12.50 12.21
CA GLY A 350 3.89 -13.05 11.69
C GLY A 350 4.35 -14.33 12.38
N LYS A 351 3.66 -15.45 12.12
CA LYS A 351 4.23 -16.79 12.18
C LYS A 351 4.27 -17.34 10.76
N LYS A 352 5.39 -17.10 10.09
CA LYS A 352 5.85 -18.03 9.06
C LYS A 352 5.99 -19.38 9.74
N GLU A 353 5.14 -20.34 9.37
CA GLU A 353 5.50 -21.74 9.54
C GLU A 353 6.81 -21.92 8.78
N GLU A 354 7.86 -22.29 9.52
CA GLU A 354 9.14 -22.67 8.93
C GLU A 354 8.88 -23.83 7.97
N ASP A 355 9.16 -23.60 6.68
CA ASP A 355 9.49 -24.67 5.75
C ASP A 355 10.76 -25.37 6.27
N THR A 356 10.59 -26.33 7.17
CA THR A 356 11.64 -27.31 7.44
C THR A 356 11.60 -28.33 6.31
N ASP A 357 12.34 -28.04 5.25
CA ASP A 357 12.78 -29.04 4.28
C ASP A 357 13.50 -30.17 5.04
N GLY A 358 12.94 -31.37 4.92
CA GLY A 358 13.38 -32.56 5.63
C GLY A 358 14.79 -33.00 5.26
N VAL A 359 15.59 -33.28 6.28
CA VAL A 359 16.70 -34.24 6.21
C VAL A 359 16.27 -35.49 6.98
N GLU A 360 16.45 -36.62 6.31
CA GLU A 360 16.09 -37.98 6.72
C GLU A 360 16.69 -38.43 8.07
N GLY A 361 15.93 -39.28 8.77
CA GLY A 361 16.52 -40.34 9.61
C GLY A 361 15.82 -40.58 10.95
N GLY A 362 15.12 -41.70 11.08
CA GLY A 362 14.80 -42.28 12.39
C GLY A 362 13.49 -43.05 12.45
N ALA A 363 13.56 -44.36 12.25
CA ALA A 363 12.43 -45.28 12.36
C ALA A 363 12.02 -45.53 13.82
N GLY A 364 10.71 -45.65 14.05
CA GLY A 364 10.09 -46.22 15.25
C GLY A 364 8.56 -46.28 15.06
N PRO A 365 7.91 -47.45 15.19
CA PRO A 365 6.47 -47.57 14.96
C PRO A 365 5.71 -47.32 16.26
N ASP A 366 4.70 -46.46 16.22
CA ASP A 366 3.63 -46.54 17.22
C ASP A 366 2.28 -46.21 16.58
N ASP A 367 1.41 -47.20 16.69
CA ASP A 367 0.05 -47.22 16.18
C ASP A 367 -0.83 -46.26 16.98
N GLY A 368 -1.30 -45.20 16.33
CA GLY A 368 -2.30 -44.28 16.87
C GLY A 368 -3.23 -43.84 15.76
N ALA A 369 -4.34 -44.54 15.61
CA ALA A 369 -5.38 -44.26 14.62
C ALA A 369 -5.86 -42.81 14.70
N ALA A 370 -5.40 -41.98 13.75
CA ALA A 370 -5.96 -40.66 13.48
C ALA A 370 -7.03 -40.80 12.39
N GLN A 371 -8.26 -40.70 12.83
CA GLN A 371 -9.47 -40.58 12.03
C GLN A 371 -9.32 -39.40 11.07
N SER A 372 -9.32 -39.68 9.76
CA SER A 372 -9.35 -38.68 8.69
C SER A 372 -10.70 -37.97 8.69
N GLY A 373 -10.80 -36.93 9.52
CA GLY A 373 -11.82 -35.90 9.36
C GLY A 373 -11.51 -35.10 8.11
N ALA A 374 -12.17 -35.45 7.01
CA ALA A 374 -12.26 -34.63 5.82
C ALA A 374 -12.87 -33.26 6.21
N GLY A 375 -11.99 -32.29 6.46
CA GLY A 375 -12.36 -30.89 6.66
C GLY A 375 -12.77 -30.29 5.33
N SER A 376 -14.07 -30.05 5.21
CA SER A 376 -14.74 -29.20 4.21
C SER A 376 -13.83 -28.07 3.70
N GLY A 377 -13.83 -27.83 2.39
CA GLY A 377 -13.16 -26.69 1.72
C GLY A 377 -13.74 -25.35 2.15
N GLY A 378 -13.54 -25.00 3.42
CA GLY A 378 -13.90 -23.73 4.01
C GLY A 378 -13.01 -22.65 3.42
N VAL A 379 -13.64 -21.68 2.77
CA VAL A 379 -13.00 -20.48 2.28
C VAL A 379 -12.31 -19.81 3.48
N VAL A 380 -10.98 -19.86 3.52
CA VAL A 380 -10.20 -19.27 4.62
C VAL A 380 -10.39 -17.75 4.57
N PRO A 381 -10.87 -17.11 5.65
CA PRO A 381 -10.94 -15.65 5.71
C PRO A 381 -9.55 -15.03 5.61
N VAL A 382 -9.42 -13.95 4.84
CA VAL A 382 -8.14 -13.28 4.60
C VAL A 382 -8.11 -11.99 5.42
N PRO A 383 -7.14 -11.81 6.33
CA PRO A 383 -6.90 -10.54 7.00
C PRO A 383 -6.48 -9.46 6.00
N VAL A 384 -6.99 -8.24 6.18
CA VAL A 384 -6.68 -7.07 5.36
C VAL A 384 -6.38 -5.89 6.27
N GLU A 385 -5.28 -5.21 5.98
CA GLU A 385 -4.88 -3.99 6.67
C GLU A 385 -5.04 -2.79 5.75
N ILE A 386 -5.57 -1.70 6.30
CA ILE A 386 -5.89 -0.48 5.57
C ILE A 386 -5.26 0.70 6.30
N THR A 387 -4.28 1.34 5.68
CA THR A 387 -3.67 2.56 6.22
C THR A 387 -4.60 3.75 5.98
N LEU A 388 -4.65 4.67 6.94
CA LEU A 388 -5.41 5.92 6.85
C LEU A 388 -4.44 7.12 6.72
N PRO A 389 -4.15 7.61 5.51
CA PRO A 389 -3.24 8.75 5.33
C PRO A 389 -3.74 10.05 5.96
N ASP A 390 -5.06 10.25 6.00
CA ASP A 390 -5.70 11.33 6.75
C ASP A 390 -6.86 10.78 7.59
N PRO A 391 -6.57 10.32 8.82
CA PRO A 391 -7.59 9.72 9.68
C PRO A 391 -8.60 10.74 10.22
N GLY A 392 -8.31 12.05 10.11
CA GLY A 392 -9.20 13.13 10.57
C GLY A 392 -9.74 12.88 12.00
N PRO A 393 -11.06 12.72 12.19
CA PRO A 393 -11.70 12.49 13.48
C PRO A 393 -11.47 11.08 14.07
N LEU A 394 -11.02 10.10 13.26
CA LEU A 394 -10.71 8.76 13.76
C LEU A 394 -9.48 8.73 14.67
N ARG A 395 -8.63 9.78 14.65
CA ARG A 395 -7.41 9.89 15.49
C ARG A 395 -7.64 9.62 16.98
N GLN A 396 -8.85 9.87 17.49
CA GLN A 396 -9.20 9.68 18.90
C GLN A 396 -10.14 8.48 19.15
N GLN A 397 -10.35 7.64 18.15
CA GLN A 397 -11.31 6.54 18.16
C GLN A 397 -10.63 5.17 17.93
N SER A 398 -9.47 4.95 18.55
CA SER A 398 -8.86 3.62 18.57
C SER A 398 -9.81 2.60 19.24
N GLY A 399 -9.91 1.41 18.65
CA GLY A 399 -10.88 0.37 18.99
C GLY A 399 -12.27 0.53 18.36
N ALA A 400 -12.52 1.60 17.59
CA ALA A 400 -13.83 1.80 16.97
C ALA A 400 -14.05 0.84 15.79
N SER A 401 -15.27 0.30 15.69
CA SER A 401 -15.69 -0.50 14.54
C SER A 401 -16.14 0.39 13.37
N VAL A 402 -15.64 0.08 12.18
CA VAL A 402 -15.93 0.82 10.95
C VAL A 402 -16.41 -0.12 9.84
N LYS A 403 -17.35 0.35 9.03
CA LYS A 403 -17.71 -0.30 7.77
C LYS A 403 -16.71 0.11 6.71
N VAL A 404 -16.01 -0.87 6.15
CA VAL A 404 -15.03 -0.67 5.09
C VAL A 404 -15.67 -1.04 3.75
N THR A 405 -15.54 -0.15 2.78
CA THR A 405 -15.95 -0.38 1.38
C THR A 405 -14.73 -0.19 0.48
N VAL A 406 -14.18 -1.28 -0.05
CA VAL A 406 -13.00 -1.28 -0.93
C VAL A 406 -13.46 -1.28 -2.38
N GLU A 407 -12.96 -0.35 -3.20
CA GLU A 407 -13.24 -0.31 -4.63
C GLU A 407 -12.29 -1.27 -5.38
N VAL A 408 -12.83 -2.36 -5.93
CA VAL A 408 -12.05 -3.41 -6.61
C VAL A 408 -11.99 -3.24 -8.13
N GLY A 409 -12.90 -2.46 -8.69
CA GLY A 409 -12.93 -2.17 -10.12
C GLY A 409 -13.94 -1.10 -10.45
N THR A 410 -13.65 -0.30 -11.48
CA THR A 410 -14.54 0.75 -11.98
C THR A 410 -14.56 0.70 -13.51
N SER A 411 -15.74 0.87 -14.09
CA SER A 411 -15.91 0.91 -15.55
C SER A 411 -15.14 2.09 -16.16
N ARG A 412 -14.73 1.95 -17.43
CA ARG A 412 -14.06 3.03 -18.18
C ARG A 412 -15.09 4.10 -18.59
N GLY A 413 -15.45 4.97 -17.66
CA GLY A 413 -16.48 5.97 -17.84
C GLY A 413 -17.90 5.39 -17.75
N ALA A 414 -18.86 6.05 -18.37
CA ALA A 414 -20.26 5.64 -18.36
C ALA A 414 -20.54 4.59 -19.46
N VAL A 415 -20.96 3.39 -19.02
CA VAL A 415 -21.14 2.19 -19.85
C VAL A 415 -22.61 1.77 -19.84
N LEU A 416 -23.05 1.00 -20.84
CA LEU A 416 -24.41 0.46 -20.84
C LEU A 416 -24.52 -0.62 -19.77
N THR A 417 -25.50 -0.48 -18.88
CA THR A 417 -25.75 -1.42 -17.79
C THR A 417 -27.13 -2.04 -17.93
N VAL A 418 -27.21 -3.34 -17.68
CA VAL A 418 -28.47 -4.08 -17.57
C VAL A 418 -28.50 -4.82 -16.24
N PRO A 419 -29.69 -5.12 -15.69
CA PRO A 419 -29.80 -6.02 -14.54
C PRO A 419 -29.16 -7.38 -14.85
N SER A 420 -28.46 -7.97 -13.89
CA SER A 420 -27.79 -9.27 -14.07
C SER A 420 -28.75 -10.37 -14.52
N ALA A 421 -30.02 -10.30 -14.09
CA ALA A 421 -31.09 -11.20 -14.52
C ALA A 421 -31.45 -11.10 -16.01
N ALA A 422 -31.12 -10.00 -16.70
CA ALA A 422 -31.35 -9.83 -18.13
C ALA A 422 -30.28 -10.53 -18.99
N VAL A 423 -29.10 -10.81 -18.42
CA VAL A 423 -27.98 -11.45 -19.12
C VAL A 423 -28.15 -12.96 -19.08
N ARG A 424 -28.07 -13.60 -20.24
CA ARG A 424 -28.16 -15.06 -20.36
C ARG A 424 -26.99 -15.58 -21.18
N THR A 425 -26.43 -16.69 -20.74
CA THR A 425 -25.43 -17.42 -21.52
C THR A 425 -26.13 -18.42 -22.41
N SER A 426 -25.89 -18.33 -23.71
CA SER A 426 -26.40 -19.27 -24.71
C SER A 426 -25.52 -20.54 -24.75
N ALA A 427 -26.00 -21.60 -25.41
CA ALA A 427 -25.31 -22.89 -25.49
C ALA A 427 -23.95 -22.83 -26.22
N ASP A 428 -23.72 -21.77 -26.99
CA ASP A 428 -22.47 -21.40 -27.64
C ASP A 428 -21.46 -20.72 -26.69
N GLY A 429 -21.83 -20.50 -25.42
CA GLY A 429 -21.03 -19.80 -24.43
C GLY A 429 -21.09 -18.27 -24.55
N GLN A 430 -21.85 -17.72 -25.50
CA GLN A 430 -21.95 -16.27 -25.70
C GLN A 430 -23.03 -15.66 -24.80
N ALA A 431 -22.75 -14.49 -24.24
CA ALA A 431 -23.73 -13.73 -23.46
C ALA A 431 -24.69 -12.99 -24.40
N ARG A 432 -25.99 -12.99 -24.05
CA ARG A 432 -27.06 -12.35 -24.80
C ARG A 432 -28.05 -11.67 -23.87
N VAL A 433 -28.68 -10.61 -24.36
CA VAL A 433 -29.77 -9.90 -23.68
C VAL A 433 -31.00 -9.86 -24.59
N ARG A 434 -32.18 -10.14 -24.03
CA ARG A 434 -33.45 -10.05 -24.75
C ARG A 434 -33.96 -8.62 -24.71
N VAL A 435 -34.08 -7.98 -25.87
CA VAL A 435 -34.61 -6.63 -26.00
C VAL A 435 -36.02 -6.69 -26.56
N GLU A 436 -36.95 -6.00 -25.90
CA GLU A 436 -38.31 -5.78 -26.37
C GLU A 436 -38.39 -4.46 -27.14
N ARG A 437 -38.75 -4.52 -28.42
CA ARG A 437 -39.07 -3.35 -29.26
C ARG A 437 -40.38 -3.60 -29.97
N ASP A 438 -41.32 -2.65 -29.88
CA ASP A 438 -42.63 -2.72 -30.56
C ASP A 438 -43.40 -4.04 -30.34
N GLY A 439 -43.27 -4.64 -29.14
CA GLY A 439 -43.91 -5.92 -28.79
C GLY A 439 -43.19 -7.18 -29.31
N HIS A 440 -42.05 -7.02 -29.98
CA HIS A 440 -41.19 -8.12 -30.44
C HIS A 440 -39.96 -8.26 -29.54
N ILE A 441 -39.61 -9.50 -29.18
CA ILE A 441 -38.43 -9.81 -28.37
C ILE A 441 -37.33 -10.35 -29.27
N THR A 442 -36.16 -9.70 -29.26
CA THR A 442 -34.98 -10.11 -30.04
C THR A 442 -33.79 -10.38 -29.12
N ASP A 443 -33.04 -11.45 -29.38
CA ASP A 443 -31.79 -11.74 -28.68
C ASP A 443 -30.64 -10.92 -29.27
N VAL A 444 -30.01 -10.08 -28.45
CA VAL A 444 -28.86 -9.27 -28.82
C VAL A 444 -27.60 -9.87 -28.18
N PRO A 445 -26.59 -10.29 -28.97
CA PRO A 445 -25.30 -10.71 -28.42
C PRO A 445 -24.58 -9.52 -27.78
N VAL A 446 -23.98 -9.77 -26.61
CA VAL A 446 -23.25 -8.77 -25.84
C VAL A 446 -21.98 -9.38 -25.26
N THR A 447 -20.95 -8.55 -25.13
CA THR A 447 -19.78 -8.85 -24.30
C THR A 447 -20.04 -8.30 -22.90
N VAL A 448 -19.89 -9.13 -21.87
CA VAL A 448 -20.09 -8.72 -20.47
C VAL A 448 -18.80 -8.18 -19.88
N GLY A 449 -18.89 -7.05 -19.20
CA GLY A 449 -17.80 -6.38 -18.52
C GLY A 449 -17.90 -6.51 -17.00
N LEU A 450 -17.66 -5.39 -16.30
CA LEU A 450 -17.76 -5.32 -14.84
C LEU A 450 -19.19 -5.64 -14.36
N SER A 451 -19.32 -6.32 -13.23
CA SER A 451 -20.60 -6.56 -12.56
C SER A 451 -20.55 -5.97 -11.16
N ALA A 452 -21.55 -5.15 -10.80
CA ALA A 452 -21.66 -4.54 -9.48
C ALA A 452 -23.11 -4.16 -9.15
N ALA A 453 -23.48 -4.23 -7.87
CA ALA A 453 -24.80 -3.84 -7.36
C ALA A 453 -26.00 -4.45 -8.13
N GLY A 454 -25.86 -5.68 -8.63
CA GLY A 454 -26.90 -6.36 -9.42
C GLY A 454 -27.02 -5.89 -10.88
N LEU A 455 -26.12 -5.02 -11.33
CA LEU A 455 -26.00 -4.56 -12.71
C LEU A 455 -24.75 -5.17 -13.36
N VAL A 456 -24.83 -5.36 -14.67
CA VAL A 456 -23.74 -5.87 -15.50
C VAL A 456 -23.49 -4.88 -16.64
N GLU A 457 -22.23 -4.50 -16.81
CA GLU A 457 -21.76 -3.79 -17.99
C GLU A 457 -21.91 -4.68 -19.22
N VAL A 458 -22.55 -4.16 -20.26
CA VAL A 458 -22.74 -4.86 -21.53
C VAL A 458 -22.25 -4.00 -22.69
N GLU A 459 -21.42 -4.59 -23.53
CA GLU A 459 -20.99 -4.00 -24.79
C GLU A 459 -21.65 -4.79 -25.94
N PRO A 460 -22.62 -4.20 -26.66
CA PRO A 460 -23.27 -4.88 -27.76
C PRO A 460 -22.35 -4.99 -28.98
N ASP A 461 -22.55 -6.05 -29.77
CA ASP A 461 -21.91 -6.16 -31.08
C ASP A 461 -22.53 -5.11 -32.04
N GLY A 462 -21.83 -4.00 -32.23
CA GLY A 462 -22.31 -2.87 -33.04
C GLY A 462 -23.41 -2.05 -32.34
N ALA A 463 -24.32 -1.44 -33.10
CA ALA A 463 -25.39 -0.57 -32.57
C ALA A 463 -26.66 -1.33 -32.15
N ALA A 464 -26.55 -2.61 -31.80
CA ALA A 464 -27.68 -3.49 -31.57
C ALA A 464 -28.43 -3.24 -30.23
N LEU A 465 -27.81 -2.51 -29.30
CA LEU A 465 -28.38 -2.10 -28.02
C LEU A 465 -28.05 -0.62 -27.74
N SER A 466 -29.04 0.14 -27.30
CA SER A 466 -28.92 1.56 -26.97
C SER A 466 -29.47 1.85 -25.57
N GLU A 467 -29.14 3.04 -25.06
CA GLU A 467 -29.76 3.55 -23.84
C GLU A 467 -31.28 3.64 -24.01
N GLN A 468 -32.04 3.38 -22.94
CA GLN A 468 -33.51 3.30 -22.90
C GLN A 468 -34.14 2.09 -23.60
N ASP A 469 -33.36 1.22 -24.25
CA ASP A 469 -33.89 -0.06 -24.75
C ASP A 469 -34.43 -0.90 -23.58
N ARG A 470 -35.59 -1.56 -23.78
CA ARG A 470 -36.24 -2.36 -22.73
C ARG A 470 -35.74 -3.80 -22.78
N VAL A 471 -35.02 -4.22 -21.74
CA VAL A 471 -34.48 -5.58 -21.63
C VAL A 471 -35.32 -6.46 -20.73
N VAL A 472 -35.52 -7.71 -21.14
CA VAL A 472 -36.39 -8.66 -20.44
C VAL A 472 -35.65 -9.31 -19.27
N VAL A 473 -36.11 -9.04 -18.05
CA VAL A 473 -35.59 -9.61 -16.79
C VAL A 473 -36.44 -10.75 -16.25
N GLY A 474 -37.69 -10.89 -16.71
CA GLY A 474 -38.64 -11.91 -16.24
C GLY A 474 -39.78 -12.15 -17.23
N LYS A 475 -40.58 -13.17 -16.97
CA LYS A 475 -41.82 -13.48 -17.69
C LYS A 475 -42.98 -13.55 -16.72
#